data_AF-A0A933BI94-F1
#
_entry.id   AF-A0A933BI94-F1
#
_cell.length_a   1.000
_cell.length_b   1.000
_cell.length_c   1.000
_cell.angle_alpha   90.00
_cell.angle_beta   90.00
_cell.angle_gamma   90.00
#
_symmetry.space_group_name_H-M   'P 1'
#
loop_
_entity.id
_entity.type
_entity.pdbx_description
1 polymer ?
#
loop_
_entity_poly.entity_id
_entity_poly.type
_entity_poly.pdbx_seq_one_letter_code
_entity_poly.pdbx_strand_id
1 'polypeptide(L)'
;MNQDEASRLERAGHLRDALERWKIIMTIDPQYPGASQKKTEIEAKIKEQSPRHVAAGKELLQRREKQGAQRELLAALRLDPMNREALELLYQSEQQLGEQTAFARPLRKGGIEPKSVDAKPSPAEEAEEEETGEEVSFAEAAEVFRRGDYLAAIDAFSRVLAQQPGLREAVEYQKLAYYNQGVAYVGKGNYAEAMKMFERLRRIQPDFKRLGHYMQVVREKLADQHYLAGIRHYKEQRLREAIEEWNQALALNPRLESAKRHQEQARKLLKRLEEIK
;
A
#
# COMPACT_ATOMS: atom_id res chain seq x y z
N MET A 1 -2.11 27.54 -21.46
CA MET A 1 -1.59 26.90 -20.21
C MET A 1 -1.71 25.38 -20.24
N ASN A 2 -2.88 24.75 -20.42
CA ASN A 2 -2.96 23.27 -20.38
C ASN A 2 -2.35 22.56 -21.62
N GLN A 3 -2.47 23.14 -22.83
CA GLN A 3 -1.91 22.55 -24.07
C GLN A 3 -0.37 22.56 -24.13
N ASP A 4 0.25 23.62 -23.61
CA ASP A 4 1.70 23.81 -23.67
C ASP A 4 2.39 22.78 -22.76
N GLU A 5 1.75 22.50 -21.63
CA GLU A 5 2.16 21.46 -20.69
C GLU A 5 1.97 20.06 -21.27
N ALA A 6 0.82 19.77 -21.89
CA ALA A 6 0.58 18.48 -22.57
C ALA A 6 1.64 18.22 -23.67
N SER A 7 1.93 19.24 -24.47
CA SER A 7 2.95 19.17 -25.54
C SER A 7 4.38 19.11 -24.99
N ARG A 8 4.65 19.67 -23.80
CA ARG A 8 5.94 19.53 -23.12
C ARG A 8 6.13 18.12 -22.59
N LEU A 9 5.10 17.54 -21.97
CA LEU A 9 5.12 16.16 -21.47
C LEU A 9 5.31 15.15 -22.60
N GLU A 10 4.66 15.37 -23.75
CA GLU A 10 4.87 14.55 -24.94
C GLU A 10 6.32 14.59 -25.42
N ARG A 11 6.90 15.80 -25.56
CA ARG A 11 8.31 15.98 -25.97
C ARG A 11 9.30 15.37 -24.98
N ALA A 12 8.96 15.38 -23.70
CA ALA A 12 9.75 14.77 -22.64
C ALA A 12 9.55 13.24 -22.54
N GLY A 13 8.71 12.63 -23.39
CA GLY A 13 8.44 11.19 -23.38
C GLY A 13 7.55 10.71 -22.22
N HIS A 14 6.91 11.63 -21.50
CA HIS A 14 5.93 11.34 -20.45
C HIS A 14 4.55 11.12 -21.08
N LEU A 15 4.46 10.08 -21.91
CA LEU A 15 3.29 9.83 -22.76
C LEU A 15 2.00 9.65 -21.96
N ARG A 16 2.06 8.97 -20.81
CA ARG A 16 0.88 8.78 -19.96
C ARG A 16 0.37 10.10 -19.36
N ASP A 17 1.27 10.92 -18.84
CA ASP A 17 0.93 12.21 -18.25
C ASP A 17 0.39 13.18 -19.33
N ALA A 18 1.00 13.13 -20.52
CA ALA A 18 0.52 13.87 -21.69
C ALA A 18 -0.90 13.43 -22.10
N LEU A 19 -1.17 12.13 -22.12
CA LEU A 19 -2.49 11.57 -22.45
C LEU A 19 -3.57 12.08 -21.48
N GLU A 20 -3.30 12.06 -20.18
CA GLU A 20 -4.24 12.56 -19.17
C GLU A 20 -4.49 14.06 -19.35
N ARG A 21 -3.47 14.85 -19.67
CA ARG A 21 -3.64 16.29 -19.92
C ARG A 21 -4.50 16.56 -21.15
N TRP A 22 -4.33 15.80 -22.23
CA TRP A 22 -5.19 15.89 -23.41
C TRP A 22 -6.63 15.47 -23.14
N LYS A 23 -6.85 14.43 -22.32
CA LYS A 23 -8.22 14.05 -21.88
C LYS A 23 -8.89 15.18 -21.10
N ILE A 24 -8.19 15.82 -20.18
CA ILE A 24 -8.70 16.97 -19.42
C ILE A 24 -9.09 18.12 -20.36
N ILE A 25 -8.24 18.43 -21.35
CA ILE A 25 -8.55 19.47 -22.35
C ILE A 25 -9.85 19.13 -23.10
N MET A 26 -10.02 17.87 -23.52
CA MET A 26 -11.25 17.42 -24.20
C MET A 26 -12.49 17.40 -23.30
N THR A 27 -12.32 17.20 -21.99
CA THR A 27 -13.43 17.29 -21.03
C THR A 27 -13.89 18.74 -20.84
N ILE A 28 -12.96 19.69 -20.91
CA ILE A 28 -13.26 21.13 -20.76
C ILE A 28 -13.80 21.71 -22.08
N ASP A 29 -13.18 21.37 -23.21
CA ASP A 29 -13.58 21.76 -24.56
C ASP A 29 -13.53 20.56 -25.51
N PRO A 30 -14.68 19.88 -25.74
CA PRO A 30 -14.74 18.72 -26.61
C PRO A 30 -14.40 18.98 -28.08
N GLN A 31 -14.50 20.25 -28.54
CA GLN A 31 -14.18 20.63 -29.91
C GLN A 31 -12.76 21.19 -30.05
N TYR A 32 -11.94 21.08 -29.01
CA TYR A 32 -10.58 21.59 -29.02
C TYR A 32 -9.77 21.06 -30.22
N PRO A 33 -9.28 21.95 -31.11
CA PRO A 33 -8.63 21.53 -32.35
C PRO A 33 -7.43 20.60 -32.09
N GLY A 34 -7.45 19.41 -32.69
CA GLY A 34 -6.34 18.47 -32.65
C GLY A 34 -6.18 17.65 -31.36
N ALA A 35 -6.93 17.91 -30.28
CA ALA A 35 -6.80 17.16 -29.02
C ALA A 35 -7.17 15.67 -29.16
N SER A 36 -8.25 15.36 -29.90
CA SER A 36 -8.67 13.98 -30.16
C SER A 36 -7.63 13.20 -30.98
N GLN A 37 -7.02 13.87 -31.96
CA GLN A 37 -5.93 13.29 -32.75
C GLN A 37 -4.70 13.04 -31.88
N LYS A 38 -4.30 14.01 -31.04
CA LYS A 38 -3.18 13.88 -30.10
C LYS A 38 -3.38 12.74 -29.09
N LYS A 39 -4.58 12.62 -28.53
CA LYS A 39 -4.96 11.50 -27.67
C LYS A 39 -4.73 10.16 -28.38
N THR A 40 -5.24 10.02 -29.60
CA THR A 40 -5.15 8.77 -30.39
C THR A 40 -3.69 8.43 -30.74
N GLU A 41 -2.89 9.43 -31.13
CA GLU A 41 -1.46 9.27 -31.40
C GLU A 41 -0.70 8.77 -30.16
N ILE A 42 -0.97 9.35 -28.99
CA ILE A 42 -0.31 8.98 -27.74
C ILE A 42 -0.75 7.58 -27.28
N GLU A 43 -2.04 7.25 -27.39
CA GLU A 43 -2.55 5.90 -27.09
C GLU A 43 -1.91 4.83 -27.98
N ALA A 44 -1.71 5.13 -29.28
CA ALA A 44 -1.00 4.25 -30.20
C ALA A 44 0.48 4.05 -29.77
N LYS A 45 1.18 5.14 -29.42
CA LYS A 45 2.57 5.06 -28.93
C LYS A 45 2.67 4.24 -27.65
N ILE A 46 1.76 4.42 -26.69
CA ILE A 46 1.73 3.63 -25.45
C ILE A 46 1.49 2.15 -25.76
N LYS A 47 0.54 1.84 -26.64
CA LYS A 47 0.20 0.47 -27.06
C LYS A 47 1.35 -0.21 -27.80
N GLU A 48 2.20 0.54 -28.50
CA GLU A 48 3.40 0.01 -29.16
C GLU A 48 4.58 -0.16 -28.19
N GLN A 49 4.83 0.84 -27.33
CA GLN A 49 6.03 0.89 -26.48
C GLN A 49 5.91 0.03 -25.23
N SER A 50 4.72 -0.05 -24.59
CA SER A 50 4.54 -0.82 -23.36
C SER A 50 4.89 -2.31 -23.55
N PRO A 51 4.39 -3.02 -24.59
CA PRO A 51 4.77 -4.42 -24.82
C PRO A 51 6.25 -4.62 -25.16
N ARG A 52 6.91 -3.65 -25.82
CA ARG A 52 8.35 -3.71 -26.11
C ARG A 52 9.19 -3.70 -24.83
N HIS A 53 8.86 -2.82 -23.91
CA HIS A 53 9.50 -2.79 -22.59
C HIS A 53 9.25 -4.08 -21.80
N VAL A 54 8.05 -4.67 -21.89
CA VAL A 54 7.78 -5.99 -21.30
C VAL A 54 8.64 -7.09 -21.93
N ALA A 55 8.75 -7.12 -23.27
CA ALA A 55 9.56 -8.10 -23.97
C ALA A 55 11.06 -7.99 -23.61
N ALA A 56 11.59 -6.77 -23.57
CA ALA A 56 12.97 -6.52 -23.13
C ALA A 56 13.19 -6.95 -21.67
N GLY A 57 12.23 -6.64 -20.79
CA GLY A 57 12.26 -7.08 -19.40
C GLY A 57 12.31 -8.60 -19.27
N LYS A 58 11.50 -9.33 -20.04
CA LYS A 58 11.51 -10.81 -20.08
C LYS A 58 12.85 -11.37 -20.54
N GLU A 59 13.43 -10.81 -21.58
CA GLU A 59 14.72 -11.26 -22.11
C GLU A 59 15.84 -11.08 -21.08
N LEU A 60 15.85 -9.93 -20.39
CA LEU A 60 16.80 -9.68 -19.31
C LEU A 60 16.62 -10.65 -18.13
N LEU A 61 15.37 -11.03 -17.79
CA LEU A 61 15.12 -12.06 -16.78
C LEU A 61 15.68 -13.43 -17.20
N GLN A 62 15.56 -13.81 -18.48
CA GLN A 62 16.15 -15.06 -19.00
C GLN A 62 17.68 -15.04 -18.90
N ARG A 63 18.29 -13.88 -19.14
CA ARG A 63 19.74 -13.64 -18.97
C ARG A 63 20.17 -13.48 -17.51
N ARG A 64 19.25 -13.59 -16.55
CA ARG A 64 19.44 -13.35 -15.11
C ARG A 64 19.89 -11.93 -14.75
N GLU A 65 19.69 -10.97 -15.65
CA GLU A 65 19.98 -9.55 -15.47
C GLU A 65 18.81 -8.83 -14.77
N LYS A 66 18.60 -9.17 -13.50
CA LYS A 66 17.39 -8.77 -12.73
C LYS A 66 17.19 -7.26 -12.62
N GLN A 67 18.25 -6.47 -12.42
CA GLN A 67 18.14 -5.01 -12.30
C GLN A 67 17.74 -4.34 -13.62
N GLY A 68 18.27 -4.83 -14.75
CA GLY A 68 17.89 -4.37 -16.08
C GLY A 68 16.43 -4.70 -16.36
N ALA A 69 16.03 -5.94 -16.06
CA ALA A 69 14.63 -6.36 -16.19
C ALA A 69 13.67 -5.49 -15.37
N GLN A 70 14.00 -5.18 -14.12
CA GLN A 70 13.17 -4.34 -13.26
C GLN A 70 12.95 -2.93 -13.86
N ARG A 71 14.01 -2.33 -14.42
CA ARG A 71 13.93 -1.02 -15.07
C ARG A 71 12.99 -1.03 -16.28
N GLU A 72 13.13 -2.04 -17.15
CA GLU A 72 12.28 -2.18 -18.33
C GLU A 72 10.82 -2.43 -17.95
N LEU A 73 10.56 -3.29 -16.97
CA LEU A 73 9.20 -3.58 -16.51
C LEU A 73 8.54 -2.35 -15.87
N LEU A 74 9.28 -1.55 -15.09
CA LEU A 74 8.79 -0.27 -14.55
C LEU A 74 8.53 0.75 -15.66
N ALA A 75 9.34 0.77 -16.72
CA ALA A 75 9.09 1.62 -17.89
C ALA A 75 7.78 1.24 -18.60
N ALA A 76 7.50 -0.06 -18.75
CA ALA A 76 6.23 -0.54 -19.27
C ALA A 76 5.03 -0.07 -18.42
N LEU A 77 5.16 -0.14 -17.09
CA LEU A 77 4.11 0.28 -16.14
C LEU A 77 3.91 1.79 -16.07
N ARG A 78 4.96 2.58 -16.33
CA ARG A 78 4.84 4.04 -16.45
C ARG A 78 3.97 4.44 -17.65
N LEU A 79 4.03 3.65 -18.72
CA LEU A 79 3.21 3.86 -19.92
C LEU A 79 1.79 3.30 -19.76
N ASP A 80 1.70 2.06 -19.26
CA ASP A 80 0.44 1.37 -18.98
C ASP A 80 0.47 0.75 -17.57
N PRO A 81 -0.04 1.48 -16.55
CA PRO A 81 -0.06 1.01 -15.17
C PRO A 81 -0.86 -0.26 -14.94
N MET A 82 -1.77 -0.62 -15.87
CA MET A 82 -2.60 -1.81 -15.78
C MET A 82 -2.07 -2.97 -16.63
N ASN A 83 -0.86 -2.85 -17.19
CA ASN A 83 -0.23 -3.94 -17.92
C ASN A 83 0.03 -5.13 -16.98
N ARG A 84 -0.89 -6.09 -17.03
CA ARG A 84 -0.89 -7.27 -16.16
C ARG A 84 0.37 -8.10 -16.28
N GLU A 85 0.91 -8.20 -17.48
CA GLU A 85 2.11 -8.99 -17.74
C GLU A 85 3.35 -8.36 -17.11
N ALA A 86 3.49 -7.04 -17.26
CA ALA A 86 4.57 -6.28 -16.61
C ALA A 86 4.51 -6.41 -15.07
N LEU A 87 3.30 -6.31 -14.48
CA LEU A 87 3.09 -6.48 -13.04
C LEU A 87 3.43 -7.89 -12.56
N GLU A 88 3.01 -8.93 -13.29
CA GLU A 88 3.27 -10.33 -12.92
C GLU A 88 4.76 -10.67 -12.98
N LEU A 89 5.47 -10.22 -14.01
CA LEU A 89 6.91 -10.45 -14.16
C LEU A 89 7.74 -9.70 -13.12
N LEU A 90 7.36 -8.45 -12.83
CA LEU A 90 8.03 -7.66 -11.80
C LEU A 90 7.91 -8.35 -10.45
N TYR A 91 6.68 -8.78 -10.09
CA TYR A 91 6.42 -9.53 -8.88
C TYR A 91 7.23 -10.84 -8.79
N GLN A 92 7.27 -11.63 -9.87
CA GLN A 92 8.04 -12.88 -9.90
C GLN A 92 9.55 -12.63 -9.76
N SER A 93 10.06 -11.58 -10.40
CA SER A 93 11.49 -11.24 -10.34
C SER A 93 11.92 -10.81 -8.93
N GLU A 94 11.03 -10.11 -8.21
CA GLU A 94 11.25 -9.64 -6.84
C GLU A 94 11.16 -10.78 -5.81
N GLN A 95 10.28 -11.77 -6.02
CA GLN A 95 10.22 -12.98 -5.16
C GLN A 95 11.53 -13.79 -5.20
N GLN A 96 12.19 -13.86 -6.35
CA GLN A 96 13.53 -14.47 -6.48
C GLN A 96 14.67 -13.62 -5.91
N LEU A 97 14.38 -12.38 -5.48
CA LEU A 97 15.31 -11.45 -4.82
C LEU A 97 15.09 -11.40 -3.30
N GLY A 98 14.08 -12.09 -2.77
CA GLY A 98 13.68 -12.09 -1.36
C GLY A 98 14.74 -12.60 -0.37
N GLU A 99 15.90 -13.06 -0.83
CA GLU A 99 17.04 -13.38 0.04
C GLU A 99 18.11 -12.27 0.11
N GLN A 100 18.16 -11.32 -0.84
CA GLN A 100 19.20 -10.28 -0.83
C GLN A 100 18.69 -8.98 -1.47
N THR A 101 18.68 -7.91 -0.66
CA THR A 101 18.58 -6.48 -1.01
C THR A 101 17.18 -5.83 -0.99
N ALA A 102 16.87 -5.28 0.19
CA ALA A 102 15.95 -4.16 0.37
C ALA A 102 16.47 -2.92 -0.36
N PHE A 103 15.74 -2.39 -1.34
CA PHE A 103 15.98 -1.04 -1.88
C PHE A 103 14.68 -0.40 -2.36
N ALA A 104 13.87 0.10 -1.42
CA ALA A 104 13.14 1.34 -1.66
C ALA A 104 14.11 2.49 -1.32
N ARG A 105 14.91 2.93 -2.30
CA ARG A 105 15.71 4.16 -2.15
C ARG A 105 14.77 5.35 -2.40
N PRO A 106 14.53 6.25 -1.44
CA PRO A 106 13.66 7.40 -1.64
C PRO A 106 14.34 8.39 -2.60
N LEU A 107 13.60 8.92 -3.57
CA LEU A 107 14.00 10.13 -4.29
C LEU A 107 14.04 11.28 -3.27
N ARG A 108 15.24 11.79 -2.99
CA ARG A 108 15.46 13.03 -2.22
C ARG A 108 14.85 14.22 -2.96
N LYS A 109 13.99 14.97 -2.27
CA LYS A 109 13.92 16.45 -2.26
C LYS A 109 13.57 16.84 -0.82
N GLY A 110 14.47 17.44 -0.07
CA GLY A 110 14.69 18.89 -0.04
C GLY A 110 14.15 19.38 1.31
N GLY A 111 15.05 19.67 2.25
CA GLY A 111 14.73 19.80 3.67
C GLY A 111 14.06 21.11 4.05
N ILE A 112 13.23 21.02 5.10
CA ILE A 112 12.93 22.10 6.05
C ILE A 112 12.75 21.42 7.41
N GLU A 113 13.58 21.77 8.40
CA GLU A 113 13.39 21.41 9.80
C GLU A 113 12.31 22.29 10.43
N PRO A 114 11.48 21.78 11.37
CA PRO A 114 10.78 22.64 12.31
C PRO A 114 11.47 22.59 13.69
N LYS A 115 11.89 23.76 14.17
CA LYS A 115 12.21 23.99 15.58
C LYS A 115 10.93 24.02 16.41
N SER A 116 10.98 23.33 17.53
CA SER A 116 10.07 23.40 18.67
C SER A 116 10.15 24.75 19.39
N VAL A 117 9.02 25.29 19.83
CA VAL A 117 8.89 25.79 21.20
C VAL A 117 7.43 25.75 21.66
N ASP A 118 7.26 25.28 22.88
CA ASP A 118 6.04 25.21 23.68
C ASP A 118 5.36 26.56 23.91
N ALA A 119 4.03 26.56 23.91
CA ALA A 119 3.21 27.34 24.84
C ALA A 119 1.76 26.82 24.84
N LYS A 120 1.31 26.38 26.01
CA LYS A 120 -0.09 26.34 26.47
C LYS A 120 -0.08 26.88 27.92
N PRO A 121 -1.21 27.26 28.54
CA PRO A 121 -2.59 27.37 28.02
C PRO A 121 -3.31 28.67 28.51
N SER A 122 -4.56 28.90 28.10
CA SER A 122 -5.71 29.14 29.03
C SER A 122 -7.02 29.49 28.30
N PRO A 123 -8.19 29.42 28.98
CA PRO A 123 -9.38 28.80 28.42
C PRO A 123 -10.60 29.73 28.43
N ALA A 124 -11.21 29.96 27.28
CA ALA A 124 -12.61 30.34 27.16
C ALA A 124 -12.83 30.61 25.69
N GLU A 125 -13.60 29.74 25.04
CA GLU A 125 -14.62 30.08 24.06
C GLU A 125 -15.04 28.75 23.45
N GLU A 126 -16.14 28.23 24.02
CA GLU A 126 -17.04 27.33 23.33
C GLU A 126 -17.53 28.09 22.08
N ALA A 127 -16.77 27.96 20.99
CA ALA A 127 -17.21 28.31 19.66
C ALA A 127 -17.56 27.00 18.98
N GLU A 128 -18.83 26.85 18.68
CA GLU A 128 -19.39 25.85 17.78
C GLU A 128 -18.51 25.76 16.53
N GLU A 129 -17.71 24.69 16.43
CA GLU A 129 -17.10 24.32 15.16
C GLU A 129 -18.24 23.85 14.27
N GLU A 130 -18.82 24.79 13.50
CA GLU A 130 -19.47 24.44 12.24
C GLU A 130 -18.46 23.62 11.44
N GLU A 131 -18.65 22.30 11.47
CA GLU A 131 -18.05 21.36 10.53
C GLU A 131 -18.61 21.74 9.15
N THR A 132 -18.04 22.78 8.53
CA THR A 132 -18.24 23.07 7.11
C THR A 132 -17.67 21.87 6.38
N GLY A 133 -18.52 20.88 6.15
CA GLY A 133 -18.19 19.68 5.40
C GLY A 133 -17.74 20.10 4.02
N GLU A 134 -16.42 20.25 3.84
CA GLU A 134 -15.83 20.37 2.51
C GLU A 134 -16.35 19.18 1.70
N GLU A 135 -17.12 19.49 0.66
CA GLU A 135 -17.73 18.52 -0.23
C GLU A 135 -16.60 17.83 -0.99
N VAL A 136 -16.01 16.78 -0.41
CA VAL A 136 -14.88 16.07 -1.01
C VAL A 136 -15.37 15.39 -2.28
N SER A 137 -14.84 15.83 -3.42
CA SER A 137 -15.19 15.26 -4.71
C SER A 137 -14.49 13.92 -4.92
N PHE A 138 -15.10 13.06 -5.75
CA PHE A 138 -14.45 11.81 -6.18
C PHE A 138 -13.09 12.06 -6.86
N ALA A 139 -12.95 13.15 -7.62
CA ALA A 139 -11.72 13.48 -8.33
C ALA A 139 -10.56 13.81 -7.37
N GLU A 140 -10.84 14.52 -6.28
CA GLU A 140 -9.86 14.81 -5.23
C GLU A 140 -9.46 13.54 -4.50
N ALA A 141 -10.42 12.69 -4.11
CA ALA A 141 -10.13 11.40 -3.48
C ALA A 141 -9.25 10.51 -4.39
N ALA A 142 -9.53 10.49 -5.70
CA ALA A 142 -8.75 9.76 -6.69
C ALA A 142 -7.34 10.35 -6.91
N GLU A 143 -7.16 11.67 -6.78
CA GLU A 143 -5.84 12.31 -6.81
C GLU A 143 -5.01 11.94 -5.58
N VAL A 144 -5.61 11.95 -4.38
CA VAL A 144 -4.95 11.50 -3.14
C VAL A 144 -4.52 10.04 -3.26
N PHE A 145 -5.38 9.18 -3.80
CA PHE A 145 -5.05 7.78 -4.10
C PHE A 145 -3.87 7.66 -5.07
N ARG A 146 -3.85 8.46 -6.15
CA ARG A 146 -2.76 8.44 -7.14
C ARG A 146 -1.42 8.87 -6.57
N ARG A 147 -1.41 9.73 -5.54
CA ARG A 147 -0.19 10.11 -4.81
C ARG A 147 0.34 9.00 -3.91
N GLY A 148 -0.43 7.94 -3.70
CA GLY A 148 -0.07 6.81 -2.84
C GLY A 148 -0.35 7.05 -1.37
N ASP A 149 -1.03 8.14 -1.01
CA ASP A 149 -1.50 8.37 0.35
C ASP A 149 -2.80 7.61 0.58
N TYR A 150 -2.68 6.30 0.76
CA TYR A 150 -3.84 5.42 0.81
C TYR A 150 -4.69 5.61 2.08
N LEU A 151 -4.13 6.10 3.19
CA LEU A 151 -4.92 6.41 4.39
C LEU A 151 -5.81 7.63 4.15
N ALA A 152 -5.24 8.71 3.62
CA ALA A 152 -6.02 9.89 3.27
C ALA A 152 -7.05 9.55 2.16
N ALA A 153 -6.69 8.69 1.20
CA ALA A 153 -7.61 8.22 0.18
C ALA A 153 -8.78 7.44 0.78
N ILE A 154 -8.55 6.55 1.76
CA ILE A 154 -9.63 5.82 2.46
C ILE A 154 -10.60 6.80 3.10
N ASP A 155 -10.10 7.83 3.79
CA ASP A 155 -10.94 8.85 4.43
C ASP A 155 -11.74 9.63 3.39
N ALA A 156 -11.07 10.12 2.34
CA ALA A 156 -11.69 10.88 1.25
C ALA A 156 -12.79 10.07 0.55
N PHE A 157 -12.54 8.79 0.22
CA PHE A 157 -13.57 7.92 -0.37
C PHE A 157 -14.70 7.61 0.61
N SER A 158 -14.45 7.56 1.92
CA SER A 158 -15.51 7.39 2.93
C SER A 158 -16.45 8.59 2.93
N ARG A 159 -15.92 9.81 2.81
CA ARG A 159 -16.73 11.04 2.69
C ARG A 159 -17.52 11.08 1.38
N VAL A 160 -16.90 10.72 0.26
CA VAL A 160 -17.58 10.59 -1.05
C VAL A 160 -18.74 9.59 -0.95
N LEU A 161 -18.53 8.43 -0.33
CA LEU A 161 -19.56 7.41 -0.15
C LEU A 161 -20.64 7.80 0.86
N ALA A 162 -20.34 8.68 1.83
CA ALA A 162 -21.36 9.22 2.73
C ALA A 162 -22.35 10.13 1.97
N GLN A 163 -21.86 10.91 1.00
CA GLN A 163 -22.69 11.74 0.13
C GLN A 163 -23.38 10.93 -0.97
N GLN A 164 -22.67 9.95 -1.55
CA GLN A 164 -23.15 9.12 -2.67
C GLN A 164 -22.91 7.62 -2.38
N PRO A 165 -23.75 6.98 -1.54
CA PRO A 165 -23.54 5.58 -1.12
C PRO A 165 -23.54 4.55 -2.26
N GLY A 166 -24.13 4.90 -3.41
CA GLY A 166 -24.22 4.04 -4.59
C GLY A 166 -23.08 4.18 -5.60
N LEU A 167 -22.10 5.06 -5.36
CA LEU A 167 -21.02 5.33 -6.32
C LEU A 167 -20.03 4.15 -6.35
N ARG A 168 -20.22 3.24 -7.32
CA ARG A 168 -19.46 1.99 -7.44
C ARG A 168 -17.96 2.24 -7.54
N GLU A 169 -17.57 3.25 -8.29
CA GLU A 169 -16.17 3.65 -8.49
C GLU A 169 -15.51 4.00 -7.16
N ALA A 170 -16.16 4.78 -6.29
CA ALA A 170 -15.62 5.13 -4.98
C ALA A 170 -15.45 3.89 -4.09
N VAL A 171 -16.37 2.93 -4.13
CA VAL A 171 -16.22 1.64 -3.43
C VAL A 171 -15.02 0.85 -3.98
N GLU A 172 -14.84 0.78 -5.30
CA GLU A 172 -13.68 0.10 -5.90
C GLU A 172 -12.35 0.72 -5.49
N TYR A 173 -12.23 2.05 -5.57
CA TYR A 173 -11.01 2.74 -5.17
C TYR A 173 -10.75 2.63 -3.67
N GLN A 174 -11.78 2.68 -2.81
CA GLN A 174 -11.63 2.48 -1.39
C GLN A 174 -11.10 1.07 -1.07
N LYS A 175 -11.61 0.03 -1.74
CA LYS A 175 -11.09 -1.34 -1.61
C LYS A 175 -9.62 -1.43 -2.01
N LEU A 176 -9.25 -0.83 -3.14
CA LEU A 176 -7.85 -0.77 -3.58
C LEU A 176 -6.96 0.00 -2.59
N ALA A 177 -7.48 1.07 -1.97
CA ALA A 177 -6.75 1.84 -0.97
C ALA A 177 -6.49 1.02 0.29
N TYR A 178 -7.48 0.29 0.81
CA TYR A 178 -7.28 -0.65 1.91
C TYR A 178 -6.25 -1.73 1.55
N TYR A 179 -6.34 -2.32 0.35
CA TYR A 179 -5.38 -3.32 -0.11
C TYR A 179 -3.96 -2.77 -0.17
N ASN A 180 -3.75 -1.65 -0.86
CA ASN A 180 -2.43 -1.05 -1.05
C ASN A 180 -1.83 -0.55 0.27
N GLN A 181 -2.65 0.00 1.16
CA GLN A 181 -2.20 0.39 2.49
C GLN A 181 -1.78 -0.83 3.32
N GLY A 182 -2.56 -1.91 3.27
CA GLY A 182 -2.21 -3.18 3.92
C GLY A 182 -0.86 -3.71 3.42
N VAL A 183 -0.67 -3.75 2.10
CA VAL A 183 0.61 -4.16 1.47
C VAL A 183 1.76 -3.24 1.88
N ALA A 184 1.55 -1.92 1.92
CA ALA A 184 2.55 -0.96 2.37
C ALA A 184 2.95 -1.19 3.85
N TYR A 185 1.99 -1.51 4.72
CA TYR A 185 2.27 -1.88 6.09
C TYR A 185 3.04 -3.21 6.22
N VAL A 186 2.72 -4.22 5.39
CA VAL A 186 3.51 -5.47 5.31
C VAL A 186 4.96 -5.17 4.95
N GLY A 187 5.19 -4.32 3.93
CA GLY A 187 6.54 -3.92 3.52
C GLY A 187 7.33 -3.18 4.61
N LYS A 188 6.64 -2.50 5.52
CA LYS A 188 7.24 -1.82 6.69
C LYS A 188 7.38 -2.71 7.93
N GLY A 189 6.85 -3.94 7.90
CA GLY A 189 6.80 -4.83 9.07
C GLY A 189 5.71 -4.50 10.10
N ASN A 190 4.80 -3.58 9.76
CA ASN A 190 3.69 -3.16 10.62
C ASN A 190 2.51 -4.13 10.46
N TYR A 191 2.67 -5.37 10.90
CA TYR A 191 1.73 -6.44 10.59
C TYR A 191 0.36 -6.28 11.26
N ALA A 192 0.27 -5.66 12.44
CA ALA A 192 -1.01 -5.41 13.11
C ALA A 192 -1.87 -4.42 12.32
N GLU A 193 -1.26 -3.36 11.82
CA GLU A 193 -1.89 -2.33 10.99
C GLU A 193 -2.27 -2.90 9.62
N ALA A 194 -1.40 -3.72 9.03
CA ALA A 194 -1.71 -4.46 7.82
C ALA A 194 -2.96 -5.34 8.00
N MET A 195 -3.05 -6.08 9.12
CA MET A 195 -4.21 -6.92 9.43
C MET A 195 -5.49 -6.10 9.50
N LYS A 196 -5.49 -4.95 10.18
CA LYS A 196 -6.65 -4.05 10.27
C LYS A 196 -7.15 -3.63 8.88
N MET A 197 -6.24 -3.27 7.98
CA MET A 197 -6.60 -2.88 6.60
C MET A 197 -7.22 -4.05 5.82
N PHE A 198 -6.60 -5.23 5.90
CA PHE A 198 -7.10 -6.42 5.22
C PHE A 198 -8.44 -6.92 5.78
N GLU A 199 -8.68 -6.78 7.08
CA GLU A 199 -9.97 -7.11 7.70
C GLU A 199 -11.08 -6.16 7.25
N ARG A 200 -10.78 -4.86 7.11
CA ARG A 200 -11.71 -3.89 6.52
C ARG A 200 -12.04 -4.28 5.08
N LEU A 201 -11.04 -4.57 4.26
CA LEU A 201 -11.24 -5.02 2.89
C LEU A 201 -12.08 -6.30 2.82
N ARG A 202 -11.80 -7.30 3.66
CA ARG A 202 -12.55 -8.56 3.71
C ARG A 202 -14.03 -8.36 4.04
N ARG A 203 -14.37 -7.38 4.88
CA ARG A 203 -15.77 -7.04 5.18
C ARG A 203 -16.51 -6.45 3.98
N ILE A 204 -15.79 -5.71 3.12
CA ILE A 204 -16.36 -5.10 1.91
C ILE A 204 -16.45 -6.13 0.77
N GLN A 205 -15.37 -6.90 0.56
CA GLN A 205 -15.28 -7.93 -0.47
C GLN A 205 -14.52 -9.16 0.06
N PRO A 206 -15.24 -10.20 0.51
CA PRO A 206 -14.63 -11.43 1.02
C PRO A 206 -13.73 -12.14 -0.02
N ASP A 207 -14.15 -12.13 -1.29
CA ASP A 207 -13.47 -12.80 -2.39
C ASP A 207 -12.48 -11.89 -3.13
N PHE A 208 -11.87 -10.93 -2.43
CA PHE A 208 -10.84 -10.09 -3.04
C PHE A 208 -9.60 -10.93 -3.38
N LYS A 209 -9.23 -10.94 -4.66
CA LYS A 209 -8.16 -11.80 -5.19
C LYS A 209 -6.86 -11.56 -4.40
N ARG A 210 -6.20 -12.66 -4.00
CA ARG A 210 -4.94 -12.68 -3.21
C ARG A 210 -5.05 -12.21 -1.74
N LEU A 211 -6.19 -11.69 -1.28
CA LEU A 211 -6.33 -11.22 0.10
C LEU A 211 -6.05 -12.31 1.14
N GLY A 212 -6.58 -13.52 0.91
CA GLY A 212 -6.35 -14.66 1.81
C GLY A 212 -4.87 -15.01 1.99
N HIS A 213 -4.08 -14.94 0.92
CA HIS A 213 -2.65 -15.19 0.98
C HIS A 213 -1.91 -14.12 1.80
N TYR A 214 -2.20 -12.82 1.55
CA TYR A 214 -1.61 -11.74 2.34
C TYR A 214 -1.99 -11.83 3.82
N MET A 215 -3.26 -12.09 4.12
CA MET A 215 -3.71 -12.27 5.50
C MET A 215 -3.03 -13.46 6.19
N GLN A 216 -2.78 -14.56 5.47
CA GLN A 216 -2.01 -15.68 6.00
C GLN A 216 -0.58 -15.27 6.35
N VAL A 217 0.14 -14.62 5.43
CA VAL A 217 1.51 -14.13 5.66
C VAL A 217 1.55 -13.18 6.86
N VAL A 218 0.59 -12.26 6.97
CA VAL A 218 0.50 -11.33 8.11
C VAL A 218 0.23 -12.07 9.42
N ARG A 219 -0.66 -13.08 9.43
CA ARG A 219 -0.90 -13.91 10.64
C ARG A 219 0.35 -14.64 11.09
N GLU A 220 1.09 -15.24 10.16
CA GLU A 220 2.35 -15.93 10.45
C GLU A 220 3.38 -14.97 11.05
N LYS A 221 3.53 -13.76 10.47
CA LYS A 221 4.45 -12.75 10.99
C LYS A 221 4.04 -12.17 12.34
N LEU A 222 2.75 -11.95 12.57
CA LEU A 222 2.24 -11.56 13.90
C LEU A 222 2.49 -12.67 14.92
N ALA A 223 2.28 -13.93 14.55
CA ALA A 223 2.56 -15.07 15.42
C ALA A 223 4.05 -15.11 15.82
N ASP A 224 4.95 -14.86 14.87
CA ASP A 224 6.38 -14.77 15.14
C ASP A 224 6.71 -13.61 16.10
N GLN A 225 6.09 -12.44 15.93
CA GLN A 225 6.29 -11.27 16.81
C GLN A 225 5.86 -11.56 18.25
N HIS A 226 4.67 -12.15 18.43
CA HIS A 226 4.18 -12.60 19.73
C HIS A 226 5.08 -13.69 20.33
N TYR A 227 5.53 -14.65 19.52
CA TYR A 227 6.45 -15.68 19.99
C TYR A 227 7.75 -15.09 20.55
N LEU A 228 8.36 -14.15 19.82
CA LEU A 228 9.57 -13.46 20.27
C LEU A 228 9.34 -12.59 21.50
N ALA A 229 8.16 -11.96 21.63
CA ALA A 229 7.77 -11.23 22.84
C ALA A 229 7.70 -12.18 24.04
N GLY A 230 7.08 -13.34 23.89
CA GLY A 230 7.02 -14.35 24.94
C GLY A 230 8.42 -14.82 25.38
N ILE A 231 9.34 -15.00 24.43
CA ILE A 231 10.75 -15.33 24.75
C ILE A 231 11.43 -14.21 25.56
N ARG A 232 11.17 -12.92 25.25
CA ARG A 232 11.71 -11.79 26.03
C ARG A 232 11.17 -11.80 27.46
N HIS A 233 9.86 -11.90 27.63
CA HIS A 233 9.22 -11.98 28.94
C HIS A 233 9.73 -13.16 29.76
N TYR A 234 9.92 -14.32 29.13
CA TYR A 234 10.45 -15.51 29.80
C TYR A 234 11.86 -15.30 30.33
N LYS A 235 12.75 -14.66 29.54
CA LYS A 235 14.13 -14.32 29.97
C LYS A 235 14.14 -13.34 31.15
N GLU A 236 13.16 -12.45 31.21
CA GLU A 236 12.97 -11.51 32.31
C GLU A 236 12.21 -12.11 33.50
N GLN A 237 11.96 -13.44 33.49
CA GLN A 237 11.22 -14.18 34.52
C GLN A 237 9.75 -13.75 34.69
N ARG A 238 9.21 -12.98 33.73
CA ARG A 238 7.81 -12.57 33.63
C ARG A 238 6.97 -13.69 32.99
N LEU A 239 6.79 -14.78 33.73
CA LEU A 239 6.24 -16.03 33.19
C LEU A 239 4.78 -15.93 32.73
N ARG A 240 3.96 -15.13 33.40
CA ARG A 240 2.53 -14.98 33.04
C ARG A 240 2.40 -14.24 31.71
N GLU A 241 3.15 -13.16 31.54
CA GLU A 241 3.22 -12.38 30.31
C GLU A 241 3.81 -13.20 29.17
N ALA A 242 4.83 -14.02 29.44
CA ALA A 242 5.38 -14.94 28.45
C ALA A 242 4.35 -15.95 27.92
N ILE A 243 3.57 -16.54 28.84
CA ILE A 243 2.49 -17.47 28.49
C ILE A 243 1.41 -16.77 27.66
N GLU A 244 1.06 -15.54 28.00
CA GLU A 244 0.06 -14.78 27.26
C GLU A 244 0.50 -14.47 25.83
N GLU A 245 1.73 -14.01 25.65
CA GLU A 245 2.29 -13.78 24.32
C GLU A 245 2.32 -15.07 23.48
N TRP A 246 2.66 -16.22 24.08
CA TRP A 246 2.58 -17.50 23.35
C TRP A 246 1.14 -17.97 23.09
N ASN A 247 0.16 -17.63 23.94
CA ASN A 247 -1.26 -17.85 23.65
C ASN A 247 -1.65 -17.09 22.37
N GLN A 248 -1.28 -15.81 22.27
CA GLN A 248 -1.57 -14.97 21.11
C GLN A 248 -0.89 -15.53 19.84
N ALA A 249 0.37 -15.95 19.95
CA ALA A 249 1.08 -16.58 18.84
C ALA A 249 0.37 -17.84 18.32
N LEU A 250 -0.09 -18.71 19.22
CA LEU A 250 -0.81 -19.95 18.87
C LEU A 250 -2.23 -19.70 18.37
N ALA A 251 -2.90 -18.63 18.81
CA ALA A 251 -4.19 -18.23 18.28
C ALA A 251 -4.08 -17.82 16.79
N LEU A 252 -2.96 -17.20 16.40
CA LEU A 252 -2.68 -16.79 15.03
C LEU A 252 -2.13 -17.94 14.17
N ASN A 253 -1.25 -18.76 14.74
CA ASN A 253 -0.68 -19.94 14.10
C ASN A 253 -0.66 -21.15 15.06
N PRO A 254 -1.72 -21.98 15.04
CA PRO A 254 -1.82 -23.16 15.92
C PRO A 254 -0.74 -24.22 15.69
N ARG A 255 -0.01 -24.17 14.57
CA ARG A 255 1.05 -25.12 14.20
C ARG A 255 2.44 -24.69 14.66
N LEU A 256 2.55 -23.60 15.42
CA LEU A 256 3.82 -23.09 15.92
C LEU A 256 4.32 -23.94 17.11
N GLU A 257 4.91 -25.10 16.81
CA GLU A 257 5.37 -26.08 17.80
C GLU A 257 6.35 -25.49 18.82
N SER A 258 7.18 -24.52 18.41
CA SER A 258 8.09 -23.81 19.29
C SER A 258 7.33 -23.04 20.38
N ALA A 259 6.31 -22.27 20.02
CA ALA A 259 5.48 -21.53 20.99
C ALA A 259 4.77 -22.47 21.95
N LYS A 260 4.22 -23.58 21.45
CA LYS A 260 3.56 -24.60 22.28
C LYS A 260 4.50 -25.21 23.33
N ARG A 261 5.70 -25.64 22.93
CA ARG A 261 6.69 -26.21 23.86
C ARG A 261 7.12 -25.21 24.94
N HIS A 262 7.40 -23.96 24.56
CA HIS A 262 7.81 -22.92 25.51
C HIS A 262 6.68 -22.57 26.49
N GLN A 263 5.45 -22.47 26.01
CA GLN A 263 4.26 -22.24 26.83
C GLN A 263 4.04 -23.36 27.85
N GLU A 264 4.13 -24.63 27.45
CA GLU A 264 4.02 -25.77 28.36
C GLU A 264 5.13 -25.76 29.43
N GLN A 265 6.36 -25.44 29.05
CA GLN A 265 7.49 -25.32 29.97
C GLN A 265 7.27 -24.20 31.00
N ALA A 266 6.86 -23.01 30.55
CA ALA A 266 6.60 -21.90 31.46
C ALA A 266 5.41 -22.15 32.38
N ARG A 267 4.33 -22.81 31.90
CA ARG A 267 3.21 -23.21 32.76
C ARG A 267 3.64 -24.17 33.87
N LYS A 268 4.49 -25.16 33.55
CA LYS A 268 5.06 -26.08 34.55
C LYS A 268 5.93 -25.34 35.57
N LEU A 269 6.76 -24.40 35.12
CA LEU A 269 7.61 -23.60 36.00
C LEU A 269 6.79 -22.69 36.92
N LEU A 270 5.80 -21.99 36.37
CA LEU A 270 4.92 -21.10 37.12
C LEU A 270 4.18 -21.88 38.23
N LYS A 271 3.62 -23.04 37.90
CA LYS A 271 2.94 -23.90 38.88
C LYS A 271 3.87 -24.29 40.03
N ARG A 272 5.10 -24.74 39.72
CA ARG A 272 6.10 -25.08 40.76
C ARG A 272 6.45 -23.90 41.65
N LEU A 273 6.58 -22.69 41.08
CA LEU A 273 6.87 -21.48 41.85
C LEU A 273 5.70 -21.06 42.75
N GLU A 274 4.46 -21.30 42.31
CA GLU A 274 3.26 -21.05 43.10
C GLU A 274 3.10 -22.07 44.25
N GLU A 275 3.58 -23.31 44.08
CA GLU A 275 3.59 -24.35 45.12
C GLU A 275 4.65 -24.15 46.22
N ILE A 276 5.66 -23.29 45.98
CA ILE A 276 6.76 -23.01 46.94
C ILE A 276 6.44 -21.79 47.83
N LYS A 277 5.44 -20.99 47.48
CA LYS A 277 4.97 -19.82 48.26
C LYS A 277 3.93 -20.23 49.29
#